data_AF-A0A9W7PP85-F1
#
_entry.id   AF-A0A9W7PP85-F1
#
_cell.length_a   1.000
_cell.length_b   1.000
_cell.length_c   1.000
_cell.angle_alpha   90.00
_cell.angle_beta   90.00
_cell.angle_gamma   90.00
#
_symmetry.space_group_name_H-M   'P 1'
#
loop_
_entity.id
_entity.type
_entity.pdbx_description
1 polymer ?
#
loop_
_entity_poly.entity_id
_entity_poly.type
_entity_poly.pdbx_seq_one_letter_code
_entity_poly.pdbx_strand_id
1 'polypeptide(L)'
;MSEAEVVFTSSEVYSRGRREYTEFDIVLIEQLVELSKQDGMTLEKAAKMIAKQFGIANKKEESQDTDPVPYQMQYQFQQQYSARVEEINKVQQANLIEMEKRLSDRIDQRNTLIEEDMRDRKEREERIEKRLELRDDNLMKMVREIQDAKRTIVSAQEEIAAAQKKTWWKFWK
;
A
#
# COMPACT_ATOMS: atom_id res chain seq x y z
N MET A 1 42.40 -3.23 -22.52
CA MET A 1 41.73 -2.57 -21.38
C MET A 1 41.80 -1.08 -21.63
N SER A 2 40.66 -0.43 -21.81
CA SER A 2 40.56 0.95 -22.33
C SER A 2 40.68 1.99 -21.23
N GLU A 3 41.23 3.16 -21.57
CA GLU A 3 41.56 4.30 -20.69
C GLU A 3 40.41 4.84 -19.83
N ALA A 4 39.15 4.54 -20.17
CA ALA A 4 37.97 4.99 -19.41
C ALA A 4 37.71 4.19 -18.12
N GLU A 5 38.30 3.00 -17.96
CA GLU A 5 38.02 2.12 -16.82
C GLU A 5 38.65 2.62 -15.51
N VAL A 6 39.66 3.49 -15.54
CA VAL A 6 40.44 3.86 -14.34
C VAL A 6 39.88 5.08 -13.60
N VAL A 7 39.03 5.88 -14.24
CA VAL A 7 38.58 7.18 -13.70
C VAL A 7 37.35 7.05 -12.77
N PHE A 8 36.52 6.01 -12.92
CA PHE A 8 35.24 5.86 -12.21
C PHE A 8 35.09 4.53 -11.45
N THR A 9 36.20 3.84 -11.17
CA THR A 9 36.15 2.65 -10.31
C THR A 9 36.07 3.10 -8.85
N SER A 10 34.96 2.71 -8.20
CA SER A 10 34.74 2.68 -6.74
C SER A 10 36.06 2.53 -5.98
N SER A 11 36.32 3.47 -5.06
CA SER A 11 37.61 3.61 -4.40
C SER A 11 37.97 2.45 -3.45
N GLU A 12 37.05 1.53 -3.17
CA GLU A 12 37.32 0.34 -2.34
C GLU A 12 36.58 -0.91 -2.87
N VAL A 13 37.33 -1.84 -3.48
CA VAL A 13 36.80 -3.16 -3.83
C VAL A 13 36.89 -4.07 -2.59
N TYR A 14 35.84 -4.10 -1.76
CA TYR A 14 35.71 -5.11 -0.72
C TYR A 14 35.11 -6.44 -1.24
N SER A 15 35.61 -7.53 -0.67
CA SER A 15 35.42 -8.92 -1.07
C SER A 15 33.97 -9.41 -0.95
N ARG A 16 33.11 -9.13 -1.95
CA ARG A 16 31.87 -9.87 -2.24
C ARG A 16 31.18 -9.51 -3.57
N GLY A 17 31.86 -8.80 -4.48
CA GLY A 17 31.28 -8.39 -5.76
C GLY A 17 30.25 -7.26 -5.66
N ARG A 18 30.19 -6.55 -4.52
CA ARG A 18 29.37 -5.35 -4.34
C ARG A 18 30.23 -4.12 -4.64
N ARG A 19 29.66 -3.13 -5.33
CA ARG A 19 30.29 -1.83 -5.60
C ARG A 19 29.77 -0.84 -4.57
N GLU A 20 30.66 -0.24 -3.81
CA GLU A 20 30.34 0.83 -2.87
C GLU A 20 30.92 2.14 -3.40
N TYR A 21 30.09 3.16 -3.51
CA TYR A 21 30.53 4.47 -4.01
C TYR A 21 30.69 5.39 -2.81
N THR A 22 31.85 6.03 -2.71
CA THR A 22 32.09 7.08 -1.74
C THR A 22 31.36 8.36 -2.14
N GLU A 23 31.19 9.28 -1.20
CA GLU A 23 30.62 10.61 -1.49
C GLU A 23 31.42 11.32 -2.60
N PHE A 24 32.73 11.10 -2.65
CA PHE A 24 33.60 11.60 -3.72
C PHE A 24 33.26 10.99 -5.08
N ASP A 25 33.01 9.67 -5.15
CA ASP A 25 32.60 9.00 -6.38
C ASP A 25 31.26 9.54 -6.91
N ILE A 26 30.32 9.85 -6.01
CA ILE A 26 29.01 10.43 -6.38
C ILE A 26 29.23 11.81 -7.03
N VAL A 27 30.07 12.67 -6.45
CA VAL A 27 30.39 14.00 -6.99
C VAL A 27 31.03 13.91 -8.38
N LEU A 28 31.95 12.97 -8.59
CA LEU A 28 32.56 12.75 -9.90
C LEU A 28 31.53 12.31 -10.96
N ILE A 29 30.59 11.45 -10.58
CA ILE A 29 29.51 10.97 -11.48
C ILE A 29 28.52 12.09 -11.81
N GLU A 30 28.11 12.91 -10.83
CA GLU A 30 27.23 14.05 -11.07
C GLU A 30 27.84 15.04 -12.06
N GLN A 31 29.12 15.36 -11.89
CA GLN A 31 29.83 16.27 -12.77
C GLN A 31 30.03 15.68 -14.17
N LEU A 32 30.23 14.36 -14.28
CA LEU A 32 30.30 13.67 -15.57
C LEU A 32 28.97 13.76 -16.32
N VAL A 33 27.86 13.54 -15.62
CA VAL A 33 26.51 13.68 -16.18
C VAL A 33 26.27 15.11 -16.65
N GLU A 34 26.65 16.12 -15.88
CA GLU A 34 26.45 17.52 -16.25
C GLU A 34 27.26 17.92 -17.49
N LEU A 35 28.52 17.52 -17.57
CA LEU A 35 29.37 17.77 -18.72
C LEU A 35 28.88 17.03 -19.97
N SER A 36 28.39 15.79 -19.83
CA SER A 36 27.85 15.02 -20.95
C SER A 36 26.63 15.63 -21.66
N LYS A 37 25.94 16.60 -21.02
CA LYS A 37 24.80 17.29 -21.62
C LYS A 37 25.21 18.40 -22.60
N GLN A 38 26.49 18.78 -22.64
CA GLN A 38 26.98 19.86 -23.50
C GLN A 38 27.17 19.35 -24.94
N ASP A 39 26.74 20.16 -25.93
CA ASP A 39 26.86 19.81 -27.34
C ASP A 39 28.34 19.64 -27.74
N GLY A 40 28.67 18.51 -28.38
CA GLY A 40 30.04 18.16 -28.76
C GLY A 40 30.91 17.62 -27.61
N MET A 41 30.32 17.35 -26.44
CA MET A 41 31.01 16.72 -25.32
C MET A 41 30.87 15.20 -25.37
N THR A 42 31.99 14.48 -25.46
CA THR A 42 32.02 13.02 -25.31
C THR A 42 32.29 12.65 -23.86
N LEU A 43 31.78 11.49 -23.44
CA LEU A 43 31.96 10.97 -22.09
C LEU A 43 33.45 10.86 -21.71
N GLU A 44 34.29 10.46 -22.66
CA GLU A 44 35.74 10.39 -22.50
C GLU A 44 36.38 11.76 -22.28
N LYS A 45 35.95 12.78 -23.03
CA LYS A 45 36.46 14.15 -22.88
C LYS A 45 36.04 14.74 -21.54
N ALA A 46 34.80 14.51 -21.12
CA ALA A 46 34.30 14.91 -19.80
C ALA A 46 35.08 14.22 -18.67
N ALA A 47 35.33 12.91 -18.79
CA ALA A 47 36.15 12.14 -17.84
C ALA A 47 37.57 12.69 -17.72
N LYS A 48 38.23 12.97 -18.85
CA LYS A 48 39.59 13.56 -18.89
C LYS A 48 39.62 14.97 -18.26
N MET A 49 38.59 15.78 -18.47
CA MET A 49 38.46 17.10 -17.84
C MET A 49 38.28 17.00 -16.32
N ILE A 50 37.41 16.10 -15.86
CA ILE A 50 37.17 15.85 -14.44
C ILE A 50 38.46 15.32 -13.77
N ALA A 51 39.10 14.31 -14.34
CA ALA A 51 40.36 13.78 -13.79
C ALA A 51 41.43 14.86 -13.63
N LYS A 52 41.54 15.77 -14.62
CA LYS A 52 42.44 16.92 -14.57
C LYS A 52 42.04 17.94 -13.48
N GLN A 53 40.74 18.22 -13.32
CA GLN A 53 40.24 19.17 -12.34
C GLN A 53 40.42 18.71 -10.89
N PHE A 54 40.24 17.41 -10.64
CA PHE A 54 40.34 16.83 -9.30
C PHE A 54 41.73 16.25 -8.99
N GLY A 55 42.71 16.41 -9.88
CA GLY A 55 44.07 15.92 -9.67
C GLY A 55 44.14 14.39 -9.54
N ILE A 56 43.22 13.66 -10.17
CA ILE A 56 43.21 12.19 -10.16
C ILE A 56 44.37 11.75 -11.06
N ALA A 57 45.49 11.37 -10.43
CA ALA A 57 46.74 11.10 -11.13
C ALA A 57 46.58 9.98 -12.17
N ASN A 58 46.68 10.35 -13.45
CA ASN A 58 46.94 9.41 -14.52
C ASN A 58 48.32 8.79 -14.25
N LYS A 59 48.37 7.49 -13.94
CA LYS A 59 49.63 6.75 -13.90
C LYS A 59 50.13 6.52 -15.32
N LYS A 60 50.55 7.59 -16.00
CA LYS A 60 51.53 7.64 -17.09
C LYS A 60 51.79 9.09 -17.50
N GLU A 61 53.07 9.40 -17.58
CA GLU A 61 53.75 10.60 -18.06
C GLU A 61 53.94 11.78 -17.10
N GLU A 62 55.21 12.16 -17.02
CA GLU A 62 55.86 13.19 -16.22
C GLU A 62 55.39 14.59 -16.59
N SER A 63 55.21 15.46 -15.60
CA SER A 63 55.91 16.75 -15.49
C SER A 63 55.29 17.64 -14.40
N GLN A 64 56.17 18.08 -13.51
CA GLN A 64 56.24 19.35 -12.79
C GLN A 64 54.96 20.02 -12.22
N ASP A 65 55.09 20.29 -10.91
CA ASP A 65 54.52 21.41 -10.17
C ASP A 65 53.00 21.57 -10.17
N THR A 66 52.36 21.13 -9.09
CA THR A 66 51.01 21.57 -8.75
C THR A 66 50.96 22.02 -7.30
N ASP A 67 50.81 23.33 -7.15
CA ASP A 67 50.47 24.01 -5.90
C ASP A 67 49.20 23.38 -5.28
N PRO A 68 49.18 23.12 -3.97
CA PRO A 68 48.00 22.61 -3.29
C PRO A 68 46.86 23.64 -3.35
N VAL A 69 45.64 23.18 -3.64
CA VAL A 69 44.43 24.01 -3.63
C VAL A 69 44.33 24.75 -2.29
N PRO A 70 44.15 26.09 -2.27
CA PRO A 70 44.13 26.87 -1.03
C PRO A 70 43.05 26.35 -0.05
N TYR A 71 43.45 26.07 1.19
CA TYR A 71 42.62 25.55 2.28
C TYR A 71 41.28 26.30 2.46
N GLN A 72 41.27 27.59 2.15
CA GLN A 72 40.09 28.46 2.20
C GLN A 72 38.98 28.01 1.24
N MET A 73 39.33 27.56 0.03
CA MET A 73 38.33 27.07 -0.93
C MET A 73 37.76 25.73 -0.48
N GLN A 74 38.58 24.86 0.10
CA GLN A 74 38.15 23.55 0.60
C GLN A 74 37.13 23.68 1.75
N TYR A 75 37.37 24.63 2.67
CA TYR A 75 36.44 24.92 3.77
C TYR A 75 35.11 25.52 3.28
N GLN A 76 35.13 26.43 2.29
CA GLN A 76 33.90 26.97 1.71
C GLN A 76 33.04 25.91 1.05
N PHE A 77 33.63 24.99 0.28
CA PHE A 77 32.89 23.89 -0.31
C PHE A 77 32.24 23.02 0.76
N GLN A 78 32.99 22.63 1.81
CA GLN A 78 32.46 21.81 2.90
C GLN A 78 31.23 22.45 3.58
N GLN A 79 31.25 23.77 3.78
CA GLN A 79 30.13 24.50 4.38
C GLN A 79 28.91 24.62 3.45
N GLN A 80 29.13 24.75 2.14
CA GLN A 80 28.05 24.74 1.17
C GLN A 80 27.39 23.35 1.08
N TYR A 81 28.19 22.28 1.14
CA TYR A 81 27.68 20.91 1.17
C TYR A 81 26.88 20.62 2.44
N SER A 82 27.39 20.99 3.61
CA SER A 82 26.68 20.76 4.89
C SER A 82 25.32 21.46 4.92
N ALA A 83 25.27 22.74 4.52
CA ALA A 83 24.02 23.49 4.44
C ALA A 83 23.00 22.85 3.47
N ARG A 84 23.45 22.40 2.30
CA ARG A 84 22.57 21.73 1.33
C ARG A 84 22.03 20.41 1.88
N VAL A 85 22.86 19.62 2.56
CA VAL A 85 22.43 18.34 3.17
C VAL A 85 21.39 18.58 4.27
N GLU A 86 21.58 19.60 5.09
CA GLU A 86 20.58 19.98 6.10
C GLU A 86 19.24 20.41 5.47
N GLU A 87 19.27 21.19 4.39
CA GLU A 87 18.05 21.57 3.67
C GLU A 87 17.33 20.37 3.07
N ILE A 88 18.07 19.46 2.42
CA ILE A 88 17.51 18.23 1.86
C ILE A 88 16.87 17.39 2.96
N ASN A 89 17.52 17.23 4.11
CA ASN A 89 16.98 16.50 5.25
C ASN A 89 15.69 17.14 5.77
N LYS A 90 15.64 18.47 5.88
CA LYS A 90 14.43 19.20 6.30
C LYS A 90 13.27 18.99 5.33
N VAL A 91 13.53 19.09 4.02
CA VAL A 91 12.50 18.87 2.99
C VAL A 91 12.02 17.41 3.00
N GLN A 92 12.92 16.45 3.13
CA GLN A 92 12.55 15.03 3.24
C GLN A 92 11.67 14.76 4.47
N GLN A 93 12.01 15.32 5.63
CA GLN A 93 11.18 15.20 6.84
C GLN A 93 9.80 15.85 6.67
N ALA A 94 9.73 17.05 6.09
CA ALA A 94 8.46 17.73 5.83
C ALA A 94 7.56 16.91 4.89
N ASN A 95 8.12 16.36 3.81
CA ASN A 95 7.40 15.51 2.87
C ASN A 95 6.87 14.21 3.54
N LEU A 96 7.64 13.62 4.46
CA LEU A 96 7.20 12.44 5.21
C LEU A 96 6.01 12.79 6.12
N ILE A 97 6.07 13.89 6.86
CA ILE A 97 4.99 14.35 7.73
C ILE A 97 3.72 14.65 6.91
N GLU A 98 3.86 15.31 5.77
CA GLU A 98 2.72 15.59 4.88
C GLU A 98 2.11 14.30 4.33
N MET A 99 2.95 13.33 3.95
CA MET A 99 2.49 12.03 3.49
C MET A 99 1.74 11.26 4.59
N GLU A 100 2.26 11.24 5.81
CA GLU A 100 1.61 10.63 6.98
C GLU A 100 0.25 11.26 7.24
N LYS A 101 0.17 12.59 7.23
CA LYS A 101 -1.10 13.31 7.40
C LYS A 101 -2.11 12.91 6.32
N ARG A 102 -1.70 12.91 5.04
CA ARG A 102 -2.57 12.53 3.92
C ARG A 102 -3.05 11.08 4.05
N LEU A 103 -2.21 10.17 4.56
CA LEU A 103 -2.59 8.78 4.81
C LEU A 103 -3.57 8.67 5.96
N SER A 104 -3.36 9.40 7.06
CA SER A 104 -4.28 9.46 8.19
C SER A 104 -5.66 9.94 7.74
N ASP A 105 -5.73 11.06 7.02
CA ASP A 105 -7.00 11.62 6.51
C ASP A 105 -7.76 10.61 5.64
N ARG A 106 -7.05 9.85 4.80
CA ARG A 106 -7.64 8.78 3.96
C ARG A 106 -8.14 7.59 4.77
N ILE A 107 -7.44 7.23 5.84
CA ILE A 107 -7.84 6.16 6.76
C ILE A 107 -9.11 6.59 7.48
N ASP A 108 -9.16 7.81 8.01
CA ASP A 108 -10.32 8.34 8.71
C ASP A 108 -11.55 8.37 7.79
N GLN A 109 -11.41 8.87 6.55
CA GLN A 109 -12.48 8.84 5.55
C GLN A 109 -12.97 7.42 5.25
N ARG A 110 -12.06 6.45 5.11
CA ARG A 110 -12.43 5.05 4.88
C ARG A 110 -13.15 4.45 6.08
N ASN A 111 -12.68 4.74 7.29
CA ASN A 111 -13.29 4.26 8.52
C ASN A 111 -14.72 4.78 8.64
N THR A 112 -14.96 6.07 8.35
CA THR A 112 -16.31 6.64 8.32
C THR A 112 -17.24 5.91 7.34
N LEU A 113 -16.77 5.69 6.10
CA LEU A 113 -17.58 4.96 5.09
C LEU A 113 -17.86 3.52 5.50
N ILE A 114 -16.91 2.84 6.15
CA ILE A 114 -17.10 1.48 6.66
C ILE A 114 -18.13 1.47 7.80
N GLU A 115 -18.06 2.42 8.72
CA GLU A 115 -19.03 2.53 9.81
C GLU A 115 -20.45 2.81 9.31
N GLU A 116 -20.60 3.65 8.29
CA GLU A 116 -21.88 3.91 7.63
C GLU A 116 -22.42 2.65 6.94
N ASP A 117 -21.61 1.97 6.11
CA ASP A 117 -22.02 0.73 5.44
C ASP A 117 -22.38 -0.38 6.45
N MET A 118 -21.63 -0.51 7.55
CA MET A 118 -21.94 -1.46 8.62
C MET A 118 -23.28 -1.16 9.29
N ARG A 119 -23.59 0.12 9.50
CA ARG A 119 -24.86 0.56 10.08
C ARG A 119 -26.03 0.25 9.15
N ASP A 120 -25.92 0.61 7.88
CA ASP A 120 -26.94 0.38 6.87
C ASP A 120 -27.23 -1.12 6.69
N ARG A 121 -26.18 -1.95 6.69
CA ARG A 121 -26.30 -3.42 6.64
C ARG A 121 -27.02 -3.94 7.87
N LYS A 122 -26.63 -3.50 9.06
CA LYS A 122 -27.26 -3.93 10.31
C LYS A 122 -28.75 -3.59 10.33
N GLU A 123 -29.12 -2.37 9.94
CA GLU A 123 -30.53 -1.96 9.85
C GLU A 123 -31.31 -2.81 8.84
N ARG A 124 -30.69 -3.13 7.70
CA ARG A 124 -31.31 -3.99 6.69
C ARG A 124 -31.52 -5.41 7.22
N GLU A 125 -30.53 -5.97 7.91
CA GLU A 125 -30.60 -7.29 8.53
C GLU A 125 -31.71 -7.34 9.58
N GLU A 126 -31.78 -6.36 10.49
CA GLU A 126 -32.85 -6.26 11.49
C GLU A 126 -34.25 -6.19 10.85
N ARG A 127 -34.40 -5.46 9.72
CA ARG A 127 -35.68 -5.44 8.98
C ARG A 127 -36.03 -6.79 8.37
N ILE A 128 -35.03 -7.53 7.88
CA ILE A 128 -35.24 -8.86 7.30
C ILE A 128 -35.62 -9.85 8.41
N GLU A 129 -34.92 -9.82 9.53
CA GLU A 129 -35.16 -10.69 10.68
C GLU A 129 -36.59 -10.51 11.22
N LYS A 130 -37.03 -9.26 11.48
CA LYS A 130 -38.42 -8.98 11.89
C LYS A 130 -39.46 -9.50 10.91
N ARG A 131 -39.19 -9.42 9.59
CA ARG A 131 -40.10 -9.96 8.57
C ARG A 131 -40.13 -11.49 8.56
N LEU A 132 -38.99 -12.13 8.86
CA LEU A 132 -38.89 -13.58 8.95
C LEU A 132 -39.59 -14.09 10.21
N GLU A 133 -39.37 -13.46 11.36
CA GLU A 133 -40.07 -13.77 12.61
C GLU A 133 -41.59 -13.66 12.43
N LEU A 134 -42.07 -12.54 11.87
CA LEU A 134 -43.50 -12.36 11.60
C LEU A 134 -44.05 -13.42 10.65
N ARG A 135 -43.28 -13.82 9.64
CA ARG A 135 -43.67 -14.89 8.72
C ARG A 135 -43.77 -16.23 9.45
N ASP A 136 -42.82 -16.54 10.31
CA ASP A 136 -42.79 -17.79 11.06
C ASP A 136 -43.94 -17.87 12.07
N ASP A 137 -44.21 -16.78 12.81
CA ASP A 137 -45.37 -16.66 13.69
C ASP A 137 -46.68 -16.89 12.94
N ASN A 138 -46.84 -16.27 11.77
CA ASN A 138 -48.02 -16.46 10.93
C ASN A 138 -48.15 -17.90 10.43
N LEU A 139 -47.05 -18.52 10.01
CA LEU A 139 -47.02 -19.92 9.60
C LEU A 139 -47.44 -20.84 10.75
N MET A 140 -46.88 -20.63 11.94
CA MET A 140 -47.20 -21.42 13.14
C MET A 140 -48.66 -21.27 13.55
N LYS A 141 -49.22 -20.05 13.43
CA LYS A 141 -50.65 -19.82 13.66
C LYS A 141 -51.51 -20.60 12.66
N MET A 142 -51.21 -20.52 11.37
CA MET A 142 -51.95 -21.28 10.34
C MET A 142 -51.84 -22.79 10.54
N VAL A 143 -50.66 -23.31 10.92
CA VAL A 143 -50.48 -24.74 11.21
C VAL A 143 -51.38 -25.18 12.37
N ARG A 144 -51.50 -24.38 13.43
CA ARG A 144 -52.41 -24.65 14.56
C ARG A 144 -53.86 -24.63 14.11
N GLU A 145 -54.27 -23.62 13.35
CA GLU A 145 -55.64 -23.52 12.80
C GLU A 145 -55.99 -24.73 11.92
N ILE A 146 -55.06 -25.17 11.06
CA ILE A 146 -55.23 -26.38 10.23
C ILE A 146 -55.37 -27.63 11.11
N GLN A 147 -54.57 -27.76 12.17
CA GLN A 147 -54.66 -28.90 13.09
C GLN A 147 -55.98 -28.92 13.86
N ASP A 148 -56.47 -27.77 14.30
CA ASP A 148 -57.74 -27.68 15.03
C ASP A 148 -58.95 -27.90 14.10
N ALA A 149 -58.90 -27.38 12.86
CA ALA A 149 -59.88 -27.70 11.82
C ALA A 149 -59.89 -29.21 11.52
N LYS A 150 -58.72 -29.85 11.44
CA LYS A 150 -58.62 -31.30 11.24
C LYS A 150 -59.24 -32.08 12.40
N ARG A 151 -58.98 -31.69 13.65
CA ARG A 151 -59.56 -32.33 14.84
C ARG A 151 -61.09 -32.23 14.84
N THR A 152 -61.62 -31.04 14.60
CA THR A 152 -63.08 -30.82 14.57
C THR A 152 -63.77 -31.63 13.47
N ILE A 153 -63.17 -31.73 12.28
CA ILE A 153 -63.70 -32.58 11.19
C ILE A 153 -63.70 -34.05 11.59
N VAL A 154 -62.62 -34.55 12.19
CA VAL A 154 -62.51 -35.96 12.63
C VAL A 154 -63.56 -36.25 13.70
N SER A 155 -63.73 -35.39 14.70
CA SER A 155 -64.75 -35.56 15.73
C SER A 155 -66.17 -35.54 15.14
N ALA A 156 -66.47 -34.64 14.20
CA ALA A 156 -67.76 -34.61 13.53
C ALA A 156 -68.03 -35.89 12.71
N GLN A 157 -67.01 -36.45 12.04
CA GLN A 157 -67.13 -37.73 11.33
C GLN A 157 -67.42 -38.90 12.29
N GLU A 158 -66.77 -38.93 13.45
CA GLU A 158 -67.02 -39.94 14.49
C GLU A 158 -68.45 -39.87 15.04
N GLU A 159 -68.96 -38.66 15.30
CA GLU A 159 -70.33 -38.45 15.74
C GLU A 159 -71.36 -38.90 14.70
N ILE A 160 -71.15 -38.55 13.42
CA ILE A 160 -72.00 -38.97 12.31
C ILE A 160 -72.00 -40.51 12.19
N ALA A 161 -70.82 -41.13 12.24
CA ALA A 161 -70.68 -42.59 12.18
C ALA A 161 -71.39 -43.27 13.37
N ALA A 162 -71.25 -42.73 14.58
CA ALA A 162 -71.91 -43.25 15.78
C ALA A 162 -73.44 -43.10 15.71
N ALA A 163 -73.95 -41.98 15.18
CA ALA A 163 -75.38 -41.76 14.97
C ALA A 163 -75.96 -42.72 13.94
N GLN A 164 -75.29 -42.90 12.79
CA GLN A 164 -75.66 -43.88 11.78
C GLN A 164 -75.64 -45.31 12.35
N LYS A 165 -74.66 -45.62 13.21
CA LYS A 165 -74.58 -46.90 13.89
C LYS A 165 -75.84 -47.18 14.72
N LYS A 166 -76.31 -46.19 15.48
CA LYS A 166 -77.52 -46.31 16.31
C LYS A 166 -78.80 -46.45 15.49
N THR A 167 -78.87 -45.87 14.29
CA THR A 167 -80.08 -45.95 13.44
C THR A 167 -80.21 -47.29 12.72
N TRP A 168 -79.12 -47.92 12.26
CA TRP A 168 -79.25 -49.19 11.53
C TRP A 168 -79.71 -50.35 12.43
N TRP A 169 -79.29 -50.42 13.70
CA TRP A 169 -79.77 -51.46 14.63
C TRP A 169 -81.28 -51.40 14.88
N LYS A 170 -81.92 -50.23 14.74
CA LYS A 170 -83.38 -50.07 14.88
C LYS A 170 -84.16 -50.72 13.73
N PHE A 171 -83.52 -50.93 12.58
CA PHE A 171 -84.15 -51.60 11.42
C PHE A 171 -84.22 -53.12 11.60
N TRP A 172 -83.41 -53.68 12.49
CA TRP A 172 -83.35 -55.12 12.78
C TRP A 172 -84.18 -55.53 14.02
N LYS A 173 -84.98 -54.61 14.57
CA LYS A 173 -85.88 -54.86 15.69
C LYS A 173 -87.32 -54.85 15.20
#